data_AF-A0A367YPK2-F1
#
_entry.id   AF-A0A367YPK2-F1
#
_cell.length_a   1.000
_cell.length_b   1.000
_cell.length_c   1.000
_cell.angle_alpha   90.00
_cell.angle_beta   90.00
_cell.angle_gamma   90.00
#
_symmetry.space_group_name_H-M   'P 1'
#
loop_
_entity.id
_entity.type
_entity.pdbx_description
1 polymer ?
#
loop_
_entity_poly.entity_id
_entity_poly.type
_entity_poly.pdbx_seq_one_letter_code
_entity_poly.pdbx_strand_id
1 'polypeptide(L)'
;MAGIKKKSSLRDKASKKSQLAKINEFKQELAQDAPAQEDLTYHENPFLKLAKSTKKEKQQVKSDKFVNKLILGDTRISKSALRRRKRKAKEQLKPKLDDLLLNLPDESGGDAKQEDTKLFIKKVKRENKPNPTKASGIKHILKQESGMFKTALQNRSTNFASLKDMIQQNLQNSTK
;
A
#
# COMPACT_ATOMS: atom_id res chain seq x y z
N MET A 1 14.18 13.90 20.39
CA MET A 1 13.02 14.65 20.91
C MET A 1 11.85 13.71 21.12
N ALA A 2 11.74 13.09 22.30
CA ALA A 2 10.62 12.23 22.65
C ALA A 2 9.36 13.08 22.89
N GLY A 3 8.24 12.73 22.26
CA GLY A 3 6.98 13.47 22.39
C GLY A 3 6.37 13.32 23.79
N ILE A 4 6.12 14.43 24.46
CA ILE A 4 5.49 14.50 25.78
C ILE A 4 4.04 14.00 25.67
N LYS A 5 3.71 12.89 26.35
CA LYS A 5 2.33 12.39 26.47
C LYS A 5 1.53 13.35 27.37
N LYS A 6 0.65 14.17 26.78
CA LYS A 6 -0.24 15.05 27.56
C LYS A 6 -1.25 14.20 28.35
N LYS A 7 -1.07 14.12 29.67
CA LYS A 7 -2.02 13.48 30.58
C LYS A 7 -3.12 14.50 30.89
N SER A 8 -4.38 14.19 30.61
CA SER A 8 -5.51 15.08 30.91
C SER A 8 -5.77 15.07 32.42
N SER A 9 -5.56 16.19 33.10
CA SER A 9 -5.86 16.34 34.53
C SER A 9 -7.34 16.63 34.78
N LEU A 10 -7.80 16.47 36.03
CA LEU A 10 -9.14 16.90 36.46
C LEU A 10 -9.37 18.40 36.23
N ARG A 11 -8.32 19.21 36.40
CA ARG A 11 -8.34 20.66 36.16
C ARG A 11 -8.56 20.97 34.67
N ASP A 12 -7.94 20.20 33.77
CA ASP A 12 -8.18 20.32 32.32
C ASP A 12 -9.62 19.95 31.95
N LYS A 13 -10.19 18.93 32.59
CA LYS A 13 -11.59 18.53 32.35
C LYS A 13 -12.59 19.58 32.83
N ALA A 14 -12.35 20.17 34.01
CA ALA A 14 -13.18 21.24 34.55
C ALA A 14 -13.16 22.50 33.67
N SER A 15 -11.98 22.90 33.18
CA SER A 15 -11.85 24.06 32.28
C SER A 15 -12.60 23.87 30.95
N LYS A 16 -12.65 22.65 30.40
CA LYS A 16 -13.43 22.35 29.19
C LYS A 16 -14.93 22.42 29.45
N LYS A 17 -15.39 21.97 30.63
CA LYS A 17 -16.81 22.03 31.00
C LYS A 17 -17.28 23.48 31.16
N SER A 18 -16.45 24.36 31.73
CA SER A 18 -16.78 25.80 31.83
C SER A 18 -16.74 26.51 30.48
N GLN A 19 -15.81 26.15 29.59
CA GLN A 19 -15.81 26.67 28.21
C GLN A 19 -17.05 26.25 27.43
N LEU A 20 -17.51 25.00 27.58
CA LEU A 20 -18.74 24.51 26.96
C LEU A 20 -19.99 25.26 27.46
N ALA A 21 -20.04 25.61 28.76
CA ALA A 21 -21.14 26.40 29.32
C ALA A 21 -21.20 27.80 28.69
N LYS A 22 -20.07 28.50 28.59
CA LYS A 22 -19.98 29.82 27.94
C LYS A 22 -20.37 29.79 26.45
N ILE A 23 -20.00 28.71 25.74
CA ILE A 23 -20.40 28.52 24.34
C ILE A 23 -21.91 28.32 24.22
N ASN A 24 -22.54 27.65 25.18
CA ASN A 24 -23.99 27.45 25.19
C ASN A 24 -24.73 28.74 25.55
N GLU A 25 -24.22 29.53 26.49
CA GLU A 25 -24.75 30.88 26.80
C GLU A 25 -24.67 31.78 25.57
N PHE A 26 -23.51 31.85 24.91
CA PHE A 26 -23.35 32.64 23.67
C PHE A 26 -24.29 32.18 22.55
N LYS A 27 -24.57 30.88 22.42
CA LYS A 27 -25.55 30.38 21.45
C LYS A 27 -26.98 30.75 21.81
N GLN A 28 -27.31 30.86 23.09
CA GLN A 28 -28.62 31.28 23.56
C GLN A 28 -28.82 32.79 23.37
N GLU A 29 -27.80 33.61 23.65
CA GLU A 29 -27.81 35.05 23.35
C GLU A 29 -28.00 35.31 21.85
N LEU A 30 -27.25 34.60 20.99
CA LEU A 30 -27.41 34.71 19.53
C LEU A 30 -28.79 34.27 19.02
N ALA A 31 -29.48 33.40 19.76
CA ALA A 31 -30.84 32.96 19.45
C ALA A 31 -31.92 33.91 20.00
N GLN A 32 -31.60 34.72 21.01
CA GLN A 32 -32.52 35.72 21.58
C GLN A 32 -32.47 37.06 20.81
N ASP A 33 -31.32 37.42 20.22
CA ASP A 33 -31.15 38.61 19.39
C ASP A 33 -31.53 38.40 17.91
N ALA A 34 -32.06 37.25 17.53
CA ALA A 34 -32.53 37.00 16.16
C ALA A 34 -33.90 37.68 15.96
N PRO A 35 -34.01 38.73 15.12
CA PRO A 35 -35.31 39.33 14.82
C PRO A 35 -36.21 38.30 14.12
N ALA A 36 -37.50 38.39 14.41
CA ALA A 36 -38.54 37.57 13.80
C ALA A 36 -38.39 37.57 12.27
N GLN A 37 -38.57 36.37 11.71
CA GLN A 37 -38.47 36.03 10.30
C GLN A 37 -39.19 37.02 9.38
N GLU A 38 -38.45 37.85 8.64
CA GLU A 38 -38.86 38.30 7.30
C GLU A 38 -37.64 38.27 6.35
N ASP A 39 -37.72 37.39 5.36
CA ASP A 39 -37.07 37.44 4.03
C ASP A 39 -35.62 37.92 3.90
N LEU A 40 -34.71 37.40 4.73
CA LEU A 40 -33.29 37.42 4.39
C LEU A 40 -32.94 36.19 3.55
N THR A 41 -32.93 36.38 2.23
CA THR A 41 -32.30 35.46 1.28
C THR A 41 -30.94 35.03 1.81
N TYR A 42 -30.83 33.76 2.19
CA TYR A 42 -29.62 33.21 2.79
C TYR A 42 -28.48 33.27 1.76
N HIS A 43 -27.63 34.29 1.87
CA HIS A 43 -26.48 34.43 0.99
C HIS A 43 -25.28 33.73 1.63
N GLU A 44 -25.03 32.48 1.20
CA GLU A 44 -23.86 31.73 1.68
C GLU A 44 -22.58 32.48 1.35
N ASN A 45 -21.84 32.86 2.39
CA ASN A 45 -20.54 33.48 2.24
C ASN A 45 -19.59 32.50 1.52
N PRO A 46 -19.14 32.80 0.28
CA PRO A 46 -18.34 31.87 -0.52
C PRO A 46 -16.97 31.58 0.09
N PHE A 47 -16.51 32.42 1.02
CA PHE A 47 -15.24 32.26 1.74
C PHE A 47 -15.39 31.45 3.03
N LEU A 48 -16.60 31.36 3.59
CA LEU A 48 -16.86 30.68 4.87
C LEU A 48 -17.52 29.31 4.64
N LYS A 49 -16.75 28.36 4.09
CA LYS A 49 -17.24 27.00 3.85
C LYS A 49 -17.36 26.23 5.16
N LEU A 50 -18.59 25.98 5.61
CA LEU A 50 -18.87 25.09 6.73
C LEU A 50 -18.31 23.69 6.45
N ALA A 51 -17.66 23.10 7.45
CA ALA A 51 -17.11 21.76 7.31
C ALA A 51 -18.25 20.75 7.17
N LYS A 52 -18.39 20.15 5.98
CA LYS A 52 -19.44 19.17 5.63
C LYS A 52 -19.48 17.91 6.51
N SER A 53 -18.43 17.65 7.29
CA SER A 53 -18.35 16.50 8.19
C SER A 53 -17.59 16.84 9.46
N THR A 54 -18.07 16.28 10.57
CA THR A 54 -17.47 16.51 11.88
C THR A 54 -16.15 15.73 12.02
N LYS A 55 -15.29 16.15 12.97
CA LYS A 55 -14.04 15.43 13.25
C LYS A 55 -14.31 13.98 13.70
N LYS A 56 -15.37 13.76 14.47
CA LYS A 56 -15.81 12.44 14.96
C LYS A 56 -16.19 11.53 13.77
N GLU A 57 -16.98 12.06 12.84
CA GLU A 57 -17.38 11.36 11.63
C GLU A 57 -16.17 11.01 10.74
N LYS A 58 -15.26 11.96 10.51
CA LYS A 58 -14.01 11.69 9.76
C LYS A 58 -13.15 10.61 10.42
N GLN A 59 -13.16 10.53 11.74
CA GLN A 59 -12.44 9.47 12.47
C GLN A 59 -13.12 8.12 12.28
N GLN A 60 -14.46 8.07 12.36
CA GLN A 60 -15.24 6.86 12.13
C GLN A 60 -15.01 6.32 10.72
N VAL A 61 -15.15 7.17 9.69
CA VAL A 61 -14.90 6.79 8.28
C VAL A 61 -13.49 6.25 8.06
N LYS A 62 -12.48 6.78 8.76
CA LYS A 62 -11.11 6.25 8.68
C LYS A 62 -10.99 4.87 9.31
N SER A 63 -11.65 4.66 10.45
CA SER A 63 -11.69 3.36 11.13
C SER A 63 -12.37 2.32 10.23
N ASP A 64 -13.53 2.66 9.69
CA ASP A 64 -14.32 1.75 8.86
C ASP A 64 -13.58 1.42 7.56
N LYS A 65 -12.93 2.39 6.92
CA LYS A 65 -12.04 2.15 5.77
C LYS A 65 -10.90 1.18 6.08
N PHE A 66 -10.35 1.25 7.29
CA PHE A 66 -9.27 0.36 7.70
C PHE A 66 -9.78 -1.07 7.97
N VAL A 67 -10.90 -1.20 8.70
CA VAL A 67 -11.53 -2.50 8.99
C VAL A 67 -11.99 -3.18 7.69
N ASN A 68 -12.65 -2.45 6.81
CA ASN A 68 -13.08 -2.99 5.51
C ASN A 68 -11.90 -3.44 4.66
N LYS A 69 -10.76 -2.73 4.72
CA LYS A 69 -9.54 -3.16 4.03
C LYS A 69 -8.95 -4.46 4.61
N LEU A 70 -9.07 -4.68 5.91
CA LEU A 70 -8.65 -5.93 6.55
C LEU A 70 -9.58 -7.10 6.17
N ILE A 71 -10.89 -6.88 6.19
CA ILE A 71 -11.90 -7.90 5.84
C ILE A 71 -11.76 -8.32 4.37
N LEU A 72 -11.55 -7.35 3.47
CA LEU A 72 -11.38 -7.62 2.03
C LEU A 72 -10.05 -8.31 1.69
N GLY A 73 -9.18 -8.57 2.67
CA GLY A 73 -7.92 -9.29 2.46
C GLY A 73 -6.93 -8.56 1.54
N ASP A 74 -7.14 -7.27 1.28
CA ASP A 74 -6.35 -6.50 0.33
C ASP A 74 -5.04 -6.06 1.01
N THR A 75 -4.15 -7.04 1.17
CA THR A 75 -2.81 -6.93 1.79
C THR A 75 -1.80 -6.19 0.91
N ARG A 76 -2.28 -5.52 -0.15
CA ARG A 76 -1.47 -4.67 -1.04
C ARG A 76 -0.95 -3.48 -0.24
N ILE A 77 0.20 -3.70 0.37
CA ILE A 77 1.01 -2.68 1.02
C ILE A 77 1.69 -1.82 -0.04
N SER A 78 1.73 -0.51 0.20
CA SER A 78 2.45 0.38 -0.70
C SER A 78 3.95 0.05 -0.70
N LYS A 79 4.64 0.34 -1.80
CA LYS A 79 6.10 0.15 -1.93
C LYS A 79 6.87 0.81 -0.78
N SER A 80 6.43 2.00 -0.34
CA SER A 80 7.01 2.73 0.80
C SER A 80 6.85 1.96 2.12
N ALA A 81 5.67 1.38 2.38
CA ALA A 81 5.43 0.58 3.58
C ALA A 81 6.33 -0.67 3.62
N LEU A 82 6.50 -1.36 2.48
CA LEU A 82 7.41 -2.50 2.38
C LEU A 82 8.87 -2.09 2.63
N ARG A 83 9.32 -0.97 2.05
CA ARG A 83 10.67 -0.43 2.29
C ARG A 83 10.92 -0.12 3.77
N ARG A 84 9.94 0.52 4.44
CA ARG A 84 10.03 0.83 5.88
C ARG A 84 10.10 -0.44 6.74
N ARG A 85 9.27 -1.44 6.45
CA ARG A 85 9.30 -2.74 7.15
C ARG A 85 10.66 -3.44 6.99
N LYS A 86 11.20 -3.47 5.77
CA LYS A 86 12.53 -4.05 5.51
C LYS A 86 13.65 -3.29 6.22
N ARG A 87 13.60 -1.95 6.23
CA ARG A 87 14.58 -1.12 6.96
C ARG A 87 14.54 -1.43 8.46
N LYS A 88 13.36 -1.48 9.08
CA LYS A 88 13.19 -1.85 10.49
C LYS A 88 13.70 -3.25 10.80
N ALA A 89 13.33 -4.25 9.98
CA ALA A 89 13.83 -5.61 10.15
C ALA A 89 15.36 -5.65 10.03
N LYS A 90 15.95 -4.90 9.08
CA LYS A 90 17.40 -4.78 8.96
C LYS A 90 18.01 -4.11 10.20
N GLU A 91 17.40 -3.08 10.76
CA GLU A 91 17.86 -2.42 12.00
C GLU A 91 17.76 -3.34 13.22
N GLN A 92 16.76 -4.22 13.27
CA GLN A 92 16.61 -5.22 14.33
C GLN A 92 17.62 -6.37 14.20
N LEU A 93 17.98 -6.73 12.97
CA LEU A 93 18.98 -7.78 12.67
C LEU A 93 20.42 -7.25 12.65
N LYS A 94 20.63 -5.94 12.70
CA LYS A 94 21.97 -5.41 12.93
C LYS A 94 22.42 -5.87 14.31
N PRO A 95 23.66 -6.36 14.46
CA PRO A 95 24.19 -6.70 15.77
C PRO A 95 24.10 -5.45 16.63
N LYS A 96 23.22 -5.50 17.63
CA LYS A 96 23.25 -4.52 18.72
C LYS A 96 24.38 -5.02 19.62
N LEU A 97 25.43 -4.21 19.77
CA LEU A 97 26.56 -4.56 20.62
C LEU A 97 26.11 -4.91 22.05
N ASP A 98 24.97 -4.33 22.47
CA ASP A 98 24.30 -4.64 23.74
C ASP A 98 23.81 -6.10 23.84
N ASP A 99 23.42 -6.72 22.73
CA ASP A 99 22.94 -8.11 22.67
C ASP A 99 24.11 -9.12 22.61
N LEU A 100 25.29 -8.66 22.17
CA LEU A 100 26.52 -9.44 22.21
C LEU A 100 27.05 -9.57 23.64
N LEU A 101 26.84 -8.57 24.50
CA LEU A 101 27.24 -8.65 25.92
C LEU A 101 26.27 -9.47 26.77
N LEU A 102 25.03 -9.69 26.29
CA LEU A 102 24.02 -10.50 26.98
C LEU A 102 24.00 -11.97 26.51
N ASN A 103 24.41 -12.24 25.27
CA ASN A 103 24.48 -13.60 24.71
C ASN A 103 25.91 -14.12 24.59
N LEU A 104 26.93 -13.43 25.13
CA LEU A 104 28.25 -14.03 25.25
C LEU A 104 28.14 -15.10 26.35
N PRO A 105 28.26 -16.40 26.03
CA PRO A 105 28.41 -17.40 27.07
C PRO A 105 29.70 -17.06 27.82
N ASP A 106 29.63 -17.02 29.15
CA ASP A 106 30.82 -16.86 30.00
C ASP A 106 31.84 -17.92 29.57
N GLU A 107 32.96 -17.46 29.01
CA GLU A 107 34.04 -18.25 28.41
C GLU A 107 34.37 -19.50 29.26
N SER A 108 33.75 -20.62 28.92
CA SER A 108 34.16 -21.96 29.35
C SER A 108 33.60 -23.01 28.42
N GLY A 109 34.29 -23.19 27.29
CA GLY A 109 34.34 -24.48 26.61
C GLY A 109 33.65 -24.54 25.24
N GLY A 110 34.47 -24.78 24.22
CA GLY A 110 34.08 -25.58 23.07
C GLY A 110 34.34 -24.91 21.73
N ASP A 111 35.51 -25.22 21.14
CA ASP A 111 35.78 -25.09 19.72
C ASP A 111 34.82 -25.97 18.90
N ALA A 112 33.59 -25.53 18.69
CA ALA A 112 32.67 -26.14 17.75
C ALA A 112 32.84 -25.48 16.38
N LYS A 113 33.71 -26.06 15.56
CA LYS A 113 33.75 -25.80 14.12
C LYS A 113 32.42 -26.22 13.49
N GLN A 114 31.46 -25.28 13.44
CA GLN A 114 30.25 -25.43 12.64
C GLN A 114 30.63 -25.31 11.15
N GLU A 115 30.86 -26.44 10.51
CA GLU A 115 30.84 -26.54 9.05
C GLU A 115 29.42 -26.26 8.56
N ASP A 116 29.18 -25.01 8.19
CA ASP A 116 27.97 -24.52 7.54
C ASP A 116 27.83 -25.21 6.16
N THR A 117 27.23 -26.40 6.11
CA THR A 117 26.82 -27.04 4.84
C THR A 117 25.59 -26.32 4.27
N LYS A 118 25.74 -25.05 3.92
CA LYS A 118 24.73 -24.29 3.17
C LYS A 118 24.76 -24.80 1.73
N LEU A 119 23.94 -25.82 1.45
CA LEU A 119 23.64 -26.25 0.09
C LEU A 119 23.04 -25.06 -0.67
N PHE A 120 23.86 -24.39 -1.48
CA PHE A 120 23.42 -23.30 -2.34
C PHE A 120 22.46 -23.86 -3.38
N ILE A 121 21.16 -23.69 -3.15
CA ILE A 121 20.14 -23.94 -4.17
C ILE A 121 20.43 -22.97 -5.33
N LYS A 122 20.96 -23.51 -6.44
CA LYS A 122 21.16 -22.74 -7.69
C LYS A 122 19.82 -22.15 -8.10
N LYS A 123 19.71 -20.83 -8.11
CA LYS A 123 18.48 -20.13 -8.54
C LYS A 123 18.25 -20.43 -10.02
N VAL A 124 17.17 -21.15 -10.32
CA VAL A 124 16.71 -21.34 -11.71
C VAL A 124 16.33 -19.98 -12.27
N LYS A 125 17.09 -19.50 -13.25
CA LYS A 125 16.76 -18.27 -13.98
C LYS A 125 15.55 -18.56 -14.85
N ARG A 126 14.43 -17.87 -14.58
CA ARG A 126 13.27 -17.92 -15.46
C ARG A 126 13.55 -17.03 -16.67
N GLU A 127 13.34 -17.57 -17.85
CA GLU A 127 13.43 -16.83 -19.10
C GLU A 127 12.41 -15.68 -19.08
N ASN A 128 12.82 -14.53 -19.62
CA ASN A 128 11.97 -13.34 -19.68
C ASN A 128 10.98 -13.45 -20.85
N LYS A 129 10.00 -14.35 -20.72
CA LYS A 129 8.91 -14.49 -21.68
C LYS A 129 7.83 -13.42 -21.41
N PRO A 130 7.26 -12.78 -22.46
CA PRO A 130 6.20 -11.79 -22.28
C PRO A 130 4.97 -12.41 -21.62
N ASN A 131 4.35 -11.69 -20.68
CA ASN A 131 3.20 -12.21 -19.94
C ASN A 131 1.87 -11.89 -20.67
N PRO A 132 1.09 -12.89 -21.08
CA PRO A 132 -0.15 -12.69 -21.84
C PRO A 132 -1.28 -12.01 -21.04
N THR A 133 -1.19 -11.96 -19.71
CA THR A 133 -2.21 -11.28 -18.89
C THR A 133 -1.98 -9.78 -18.73
N LYS A 134 -0.79 -9.29 -19.08
CA LYS A 134 -0.43 -7.87 -18.94
C LYS A 134 -0.51 -7.18 -20.29
N ALA A 135 -1.09 -5.97 -20.33
CA ALA A 135 -1.17 -5.15 -21.55
C ALA A 135 0.17 -4.99 -22.28
N SER A 136 1.26 -4.77 -21.54
CA SER A 136 2.61 -4.68 -22.12
C SER A 136 3.09 -6.00 -22.73
N GLY A 137 2.73 -7.14 -22.14
CA GLY A 137 3.10 -8.45 -22.66
C GLY A 137 2.27 -8.80 -23.90
N ILE A 138 0.97 -8.52 -23.88
CA ILE A 138 0.08 -8.64 -25.05
C ILE A 138 0.62 -7.83 -26.23
N LYS A 139 1.02 -6.57 -26.00
CA LYS A 139 1.60 -5.72 -27.07
C LYS A 139 2.89 -6.32 -27.64
N HIS A 140 3.71 -6.97 -26.80
CA HIS A 140 4.95 -7.59 -27.25
C HIS A 140 4.69 -8.88 -28.05
N ILE A 141 3.76 -9.71 -27.58
CA ILE A 141 3.29 -10.91 -28.28
C ILE A 141 2.74 -10.53 -29.65
N LEU A 142 1.83 -9.55 -29.72
CA LEU A 142 1.26 -9.08 -30.98
C LEU A 142 2.34 -8.56 -31.97
N LYS A 143 3.38 -7.90 -31.46
CA LYS A 143 4.50 -7.45 -32.30
C LYS A 143 5.29 -8.64 -32.85
N GLN A 144 5.53 -9.67 -32.05
CA GLN A 144 6.21 -10.88 -32.49
C GLN A 144 5.36 -11.64 -33.51
N GLU A 145 4.08 -11.86 -33.21
CA GLU A 145 3.12 -12.56 -34.08
C GLU A 145 2.95 -11.84 -35.42
N SER A 146 2.82 -10.51 -35.43
CA SER A 146 2.71 -9.76 -36.69
C SER A 146 3.98 -9.85 -37.55
N GLY A 147 5.17 -9.95 -36.92
CA GLY A 147 6.43 -10.23 -37.61
C GLY A 147 6.44 -11.62 -38.25
N MET A 148 6.06 -12.64 -37.48
CA MET A 148 5.97 -14.04 -37.96
C MET A 148 4.93 -14.21 -39.06
N PHE A 149 3.80 -13.51 -38.97
CA PHE A 149 2.77 -13.51 -40.00
C PHE A 149 3.27 -12.85 -41.28
N LYS A 150 4.01 -11.74 -41.17
CA LYS A 150 4.58 -11.05 -42.33
C LYS A 150 5.62 -11.91 -43.05
N THR A 151 6.49 -12.63 -42.32
CA THR A 151 7.42 -13.58 -42.94
C THR A 151 6.69 -14.76 -43.56
N ALA A 152 5.62 -15.28 -42.93
CA ALA A 152 4.75 -16.29 -43.54
C ALA A 152 4.19 -15.83 -44.89
N LEU A 153 3.71 -14.58 -44.95
CA LEU A 153 3.13 -13.99 -46.15
C LEU A 153 4.16 -13.73 -47.26
N GLN A 154 5.40 -13.43 -46.87
CA GLN A 154 6.51 -13.20 -47.78
C GLN A 154 7.07 -14.50 -48.36
N ASN A 155 7.07 -15.58 -47.56
CA ASN A 155 7.39 -16.95 -48.00
C ASN A 155 6.20 -17.57 -48.75
N ARG A 156 5.73 -16.86 -49.77
CA ARG A 156 4.56 -17.18 -50.59
C ARG A 156 4.86 -18.35 -51.54
N SER A 157 5.31 -19.49 -51.02
CA SER A 157 5.19 -20.74 -51.77
C SER A 157 3.69 -21.00 -51.91
N THR A 158 3.23 -21.19 -53.14
CA THR A 158 1.82 -21.33 -53.55
C THR A 158 1.05 -22.49 -52.89
N ASN A 159 1.68 -23.22 -51.97
CA ASN A 159 1.15 -24.42 -51.36
C ASN A 159 0.83 -24.14 -49.88
N PHE A 160 -0.46 -24.19 -49.54
CA PHE A 160 -0.98 -24.15 -48.16
C PHE A 160 -0.30 -25.15 -47.21
N ALA A 161 0.36 -26.18 -47.75
CA ALA A 161 1.18 -27.13 -47.01
C ALA A 161 2.30 -26.46 -46.21
N SER A 162 3.03 -25.49 -46.80
CA SER A 162 4.12 -24.80 -46.08
C SER A 162 3.60 -23.97 -44.91
N LEU A 163 2.42 -23.36 -45.05
CA LEU A 163 1.78 -22.61 -43.96
C LEU A 163 1.32 -23.57 -42.84
N LYS A 164 0.79 -24.73 -43.20
CA LYS A 164 0.38 -25.78 -42.26
C LYS A 164 1.57 -26.28 -41.44
N ASP A 165 2.68 -26.60 -42.09
CA ASP A 165 3.91 -27.07 -41.42
C ASP A 165 4.47 -25.99 -40.48
N MET A 166 4.45 -24.72 -40.90
CA MET A 166 4.92 -23.61 -40.06
C MET A 166 4.05 -23.38 -38.82
N ILE A 167 2.72 -23.50 -38.97
CA ILE A 167 1.78 -23.47 -37.84
C ILE A 167 2.04 -24.64 -36.89
N GLN A 168 2.29 -25.82 -37.43
CA GLN A 168 2.54 -27.04 -36.64
C GLN A 168 3.85 -26.94 -35.86
N GLN A 169 4.91 -26.39 -36.46
CA GLN A 169 6.18 -26.11 -35.77
C GLN A 169 6.01 -25.07 -34.64
N ASN A 170 5.20 -24.02 -34.86
CA ASN A 170 4.92 -23.03 -33.80
C ASN A 170 4.15 -23.63 -32.61
N LEU A 171 3.20 -24.53 -32.87
CA LEU A 171 2.48 -25.27 -31.83
C LEU A 171 3.43 -26.16 -31.01
N GLN A 172 4.37 -26.84 -31.65
CA GLN A 172 5.38 -27.67 -30.98
C GLN A 172 6.39 -26.85 -30.16
N ASN A 173 6.71 -25.63 -30.61
CA ASN A 173 7.59 -24.72 -29.87
C ASN A 173 6.89 -24.06 -28.66
N SER A 174 5.56 -24.00 -28.64
CA SER A 174 4.79 -23.47 -27.50
C SER A 174 4.63 -24.47 -26.34
N THR A 175 4.83 -25.77 -26.59
CA THR A 175 4.68 -26.83 -25.57
C THR A 175 5.98 -27.22 -24.88
N LYS A 176 7.12 -26.66 -25.30
CA LYS A 176 8.43 -26.78 -24.63
C LYS A 176 8.73 -25.56 -23.76
#